data_AF-A0A087TFW0-F1
#
_entry.id   AF-A0A087TFW0-F1
#
_cell.length_a   1.000
_cell.length_b   1.000
_cell.length_c   1.000
_cell.angle_alpha   90.00
_cell.angle_beta   90.00
_cell.angle_gamma   90.00
#
_symmetry.space_group_name_H-M   'P 1'
#
loop_
_entity.id
_entity.type
_entity.pdbx_description
1 polymer ?
#
loop_
_entity_poly.entity_id
_entity_poly.type
_entity_poly.pdbx_seq_one_letter_code
_entity_poly.pdbx_strand_id
1 'polypeptide(L)'
;MRIYLIVSLKSLVLKKKKEKMFKNVKKEDPVTVLLEIGEEASADLKLVELKHKLQHSRKYIEDADFVKEILTATMDSRRRKEEIERIKMEEERLRTEREHEVD
;
A
#
# COMPACT_ATOMS: atom_id res chain seq x y z
N MET A 1 -5.14 -11.57 -37.93
CA MET A 1 -5.97 -11.50 -36.71
C MET A 1 -5.28 -11.87 -35.38
N ARG A 2 -4.20 -12.67 -35.35
CA ARG A 2 -3.53 -13.07 -34.09
C ARG A 2 -2.92 -11.92 -33.26
N ILE A 3 -2.44 -10.85 -33.92
CA ILE A 3 -1.77 -9.72 -33.24
C ILE A 3 -2.73 -8.94 -32.32
N TYR A 4 -3.96 -8.66 -32.79
CA TYR A 4 -4.98 -7.97 -32.00
C TYR A 4 -5.38 -8.76 -30.74
N LEU A 5 -5.45 -10.09 -30.83
CA LEU A 5 -5.80 -10.94 -29.69
C LEU A 5 -4.71 -10.91 -28.61
N ILE A 6 -3.43 -10.94 -29.00
CA ILE A 6 -2.27 -10.89 -28.08
C ILE A 6 -2.18 -9.55 -27.37
N VAL A 7 -2.38 -8.44 -28.09
CA VAL A 7 -2.37 -7.08 -27.49
C VAL A 7 -3.53 -6.91 -26.51
N SER A 8 -4.73 -7.41 -26.86
CA SER A 8 -5.90 -7.35 -25.99
C SER A 8 -5.73 -8.19 -24.72
N LEU A 9 -5.15 -9.39 -24.84
CA LEU A 9 -4.82 -10.25 -23.69
C LEU A 9 -3.77 -9.61 -22.76
N LYS A 10 -2.69 -9.03 -23.31
CA LYS A 10 -1.68 -8.32 -22.50
C LYS A 10 -2.29 -7.14 -21.74
N SER A 11 -3.14 -6.36 -22.39
CA SER A 11 -3.83 -5.22 -21.76
C SER A 11 -4.78 -5.68 -20.65
N LEU A 12 -5.52 -6.77 -20.87
CA LEU A 12 -6.42 -7.35 -19.86
C LEU A 12 -5.68 -7.90 -18.64
N VAL A 13 -4.55 -8.59 -18.85
CA VAL A 13 -3.70 -9.11 -17.77
C VAL A 13 -3.10 -7.95 -16.95
N LEU A 14 -2.63 -6.89 -17.61
CA LEU A 14 -2.10 -5.72 -16.95
C LEU A 14 -3.17 -5.00 -16.11
N LYS A 15 -4.40 -4.91 -16.63
CA LYS A 15 -5.56 -4.33 -15.93
C LYS A 15 -5.93 -5.14 -14.68
N LYS A 16 -5.96 -6.47 -14.76
CA LYS A 16 -6.19 -7.35 -13.60
C LYS A 16 -5.05 -7.31 -12.57
N LYS A 17 -3.79 -7.23 -13.02
CA LYS A 17 -2.63 -7.08 -12.11
C LYS A 17 -2.71 -5.76 -11.33
N LYS A 18 -3.06 -4.66 -12.00
CA LYS A 18 -3.27 -3.33 -11.39
C LYS A 18 -4.33 -3.38 -10.28
N GLU A 19 -5.47 -4.02 -10.52
CA GLU A 19 -6.57 -4.05 -9.57
C GLU A 19 -6.24 -4.82 -8.28
N LYS A 20 -5.51 -5.95 -8.38
CA LYS A 20 -5.08 -6.73 -7.22
C LYS A 20 -4.05 -6.01 -6.33
N MET A 21 -3.18 -5.21 -6.92
CA MET A 21 -2.08 -4.53 -6.22
C MET A 21 -2.57 -3.51 -5.17
N PHE A 22 -3.74 -2.90 -5.40
CA PHE A 22 -4.26 -1.83 -4.54
C PHE A 22 -5.32 -2.30 -3.53
N LYS A 23 -5.39 -3.61 -3.27
CA LYS A 23 -6.29 -4.19 -2.29
C LYS A 23 -5.80 -3.88 -0.88
N ASN A 24 -6.67 -3.37 0.00
CA ASN A 24 -6.34 -2.99 1.39
C ASN A 24 -5.29 -1.89 1.57
N VAL A 25 -5.00 -1.14 0.51
CA VAL A 25 -4.09 0.02 0.53
C VAL A 25 -4.76 1.19 1.25
N LYS A 26 -4.10 1.75 2.25
CA LYS A 26 -4.46 3.01 2.90
C LYS A 26 -3.84 4.20 2.16
N LYS A 27 -4.30 5.42 2.44
CA LYS A 27 -3.81 6.66 1.80
C LYS A 27 -2.30 6.89 2.00
N GLU A 28 -1.76 6.46 3.13
CA GLU A 28 -0.35 6.64 3.50
C GLU A 28 0.59 5.72 2.72
N ASP A 29 0.10 4.53 2.36
CA ASP A 29 0.90 3.53 1.65
C ASP A 29 1.39 4.08 0.28
N PRO A 30 0.54 4.52 -0.66
CA PRO A 30 0.99 5.03 -1.96
C PRO A 30 1.68 6.39 -1.87
N VAL A 31 1.42 7.20 -0.83
CA VAL A 31 2.20 8.43 -0.58
C VAL A 31 3.65 8.06 -0.29
N THR A 32 3.86 7.09 0.59
CA THR A 32 5.20 6.59 0.93
C THR A 32 5.88 6.03 -0.30
N VAL A 33 5.19 5.17 -1.07
CA VAL A 33 5.79 4.60 -2.29
C VAL A 33 6.15 5.67 -3.32
N LEU A 34 5.27 6.66 -3.55
CA LEU A 34 5.54 7.76 -4.46
C LEU A 34 6.78 8.55 -4.02
N LEU A 35 6.92 8.86 -2.73
CA LEU A 35 8.11 9.51 -2.18
C LEU A 35 9.37 8.64 -2.37
N GLU A 36 9.26 7.32 -2.14
CA GLU A 36 10.36 6.37 -2.29
C GLU A 36 10.89 6.29 -3.74
N ILE A 37 9.99 6.40 -4.72
CA ILE A 37 10.35 6.40 -6.15
C ILE A 37 10.75 7.79 -6.66
N GLY A 38 10.80 8.81 -5.78
CA GLY A 38 11.18 10.18 -6.12
C GLY A 38 10.09 11.00 -6.81
N GLU A 39 8.83 10.58 -6.71
CA GLU A 39 7.67 11.30 -7.23
C GLU A 39 7.06 12.18 -6.14
N GLU A 40 6.55 13.35 -6.50
CA GLU A 40 5.85 14.22 -5.56
C GLU A 40 4.55 13.56 -5.09
N ALA A 41 4.40 13.32 -3.80
CA ALA A 41 3.15 12.91 -3.20
C ALA A 41 2.72 13.90 -2.12
N SER A 42 1.49 14.42 -2.26
CA SER A 42 0.83 15.14 -1.19
C SER A 42 -0.16 14.23 -0.48
N ALA A 43 -0.19 14.34 0.86
CA ALA A 43 -1.19 13.69 1.70
C ALA A 43 -2.61 14.26 1.50
N ASP A 44 -2.73 15.42 0.83
CA ASP A 44 -4.00 16.05 0.50
C ASP A 44 -4.71 15.37 -0.68
N LEU A 45 -3.97 14.57 -1.46
CA LEU A 45 -4.52 13.87 -2.63
C LEU A 45 -5.43 12.71 -2.21
N LYS A 46 -6.48 12.49 -3.00
CA LYS A 46 -7.37 11.35 -2.77
C LYS A 46 -6.62 10.05 -3.04
N LEU A 47 -6.98 8.99 -2.31
CA LEU A 47 -6.43 7.65 -2.55
C LEU A 47 -6.55 7.22 -4.02
N VAL A 48 -7.65 7.57 -4.69
CA VAL A 48 -7.86 7.27 -6.12
C VAL A 48 -6.82 7.99 -6.99
N GLU A 49 -6.51 9.25 -6.70
CA GLU A 49 -5.51 10.04 -7.42
C GLU A 49 -4.10 9.53 -7.16
N LEU A 50 -3.78 9.17 -5.91
CA LEU A 50 -2.49 8.56 -5.55
C LEU A 50 -2.28 7.22 -6.27
N LYS A 51 -3.31 6.37 -6.32
CA LYS A 51 -3.29 5.12 -7.10
C LYS A 51 -3.05 5.40 -8.58
N HIS A 52 -3.77 6.38 -9.13
CA HIS A 52 -3.61 6.76 -10.53
C HIS A 52 -2.19 7.28 -10.81
N LYS A 53 -1.65 8.16 -9.96
CA LYS A 53 -0.31 8.72 -10.08
C LYS A 53 0.75 7.63 -10.01
N LEU A 54 0.64 6.72 -9.05
CA LEU A 54 1.56 5.59 -8.93
C LEU A 54 1.54 4.71 -10.18
N GLN A 55 0.36 4.41 -10.73
CA GLN A 55 0.19 3.60 -11.94
C GLN A 55 0.69 4.27 -13.23
N HIS A 56 0.82 5.59 -13.25
CA HIS A 56 1.32 6.38 -14.38
C HIS A 56 2.73 6.92 -14.14
N SER A 57 3.32 6.68 -12.97
CA SER A 57 4.69 7.05 -12.68
C SER A 57 5.64 6.38 -13.65
N ARG A 58 6.70 7.09 -14.02
CA ARG A 58 7.70 6.56 -14.94
C ARG A 58 8.30 5.25 -14.41
N LYS A 59 8.53 5.18 -13.09
CA LYS A 59 9.08 4.01 -12.42
C LYS A 59 8.15 2.81 -12.50
N TYR A 60 6.84 3.00 -12.43
CA TYR A 60 5.87 1.92 -12.60
C TYR A 60 5.81 1.40 -14.04
N ILE A 61 5.99 2.28 -15.03
CA ILE A 61 6.03 1.88 -16.44
C ILE A 61 7.33 1.11 -16.76
N GLU A 62 8.44 1.53 -16.14
CA GLU A 62 9.75 0.90 -16.28
C GLU A 62 9.81 -0.45 -15.55
N ASP A 63 9.37 -0.48 -14.29
CA ASP A 63 9.38 -1.67 -13.44
C ASP A 63 8.16 -1.70 -12.49
N ALA A 64 7.06 -2.25 -13.01
CA ALA A 64 5.81 -2.40 -12.26
C ALA A 64 5.93 -3.39 -11.10
N ASP A 65 6.81 -4.39 -11.20
CA ASP A 65 6.97 -5.42 -10.18
C ASP A 65 7.77 -4.85 -8.99
N PHE A 66 8.81 -4.03 -9.23
CA PHE A 66 9.53 -3.28 -8.19
C PHE A 66 8.59 -2.35 -7.39
N VAL A 67 7.77 -1.55 -8.08
CA VAL A 67 6.81 -0.65 -7.39
C VAL A 67 5.78 -1.45 -6.58
N LYS A 68 5.42 -2.65 -7.04
CA LYS A 68 4.54 -3.56 -6.33
C LYS A 68 5.19 -4.14 -5.08
N GLU A 69 6.47 -4.49 -5.14
CA GLU A 69 7.23 -4.96 -3.99
C GLU A 69 7.36 -3.88 -2.91
N ILE A 70 7.70 -2.65 -3.29
CA ILE A 70 7.74 -1.52 -2.36
C ILE A 70 6.37 -1.33 -1.70
N LEU A 71 5.29 -1.26 -2.48
CA LEU A 71 3.94 -1.09 -1.92
C LEU A 71 3.56 -2.20 -0.94
N THR A 72 3.90 -3.45 -1.28
CA THR A 72 3.64 -4.60 -0.40
C THR A 72 4.45 -4.50 0.89
N ALA A 73 5.73 -4.14 0.80
CA ALA A 73 6.60 -3.95 1.96
C ALA A 73 6.11 -2.80 2.86
N THR A 74 5.65 -1.68 2.28
CA THR A 74 5.05 -0.57 3.04
C THR A 74 3.80 -1.01 3.80
N MET A 75 2.90 -1.73 3.12
CA MET A 75 1.68 -2.25 3.74
C MET A 75 1.97 -3.23 4.88
N ASP A 76 2.93 -4.14 4.68
CA ASP A 76 3.34 -5.10 5.71
C ASP A 76 4.01 -4.41 6.89
N SER A 77 4.86 -3.41 6.64
CA SER A 77 5.48 -2.58 7.68
C SER A 77 4.43 -1.87 8.52
N ARG A 78 3.44 -1.25 7.88
CA ARG A 78 2.30 -0.64 8.58
C ARG A 78 1.51 -1.66 9.40
N ARG A 79 1.20 -2.83 8.83
CA ARG A 79 0.48 -3.89 9.54
C ARG A 79 1.23 -4.35 10.80
N ARG A 80 2.55 -4.51 10.72
CA ARG A 80 3.38 -4.87 11.89
C ARG A 80 3.37 -3.77 12.95
N LYS A 81 3.43 -2.48 12.56
CA LYS A 81 3.33 -1.36 13.50
C LYS A 81 1.98 -1.34 14.22
N GLU A 82 0.89 -1.50 13.48
CA GLU A 82 -0.47 -1.56 14.04
C GLU A 82 -0.63 -2.74 15.02
N GLU A 83 -0.02 -3.89 14.74
CA GLU A 83 0.00 -5.06 15.64
C GLU A 83 0.73 -4.74 16.96
N ILE A 84 1.92 -4.14 16.86
CA ILE A 84 2.74 -3.78 18.04
C ILE A 84 2.01 -2.75 18.92
N GLU A 85 1.37 -1.75 18.31
CA GLU A 85 0.58 -0.75 19.06
C GLU A 85 -0.60 -1.39 19.78
N ARG A 86 -1.29 -2.36 19.15
CA ARG A 86 -2.37 -3.10 19.81
C ARG A 86 -1.90 -3.88 21.02
N ILE A 87 -0.77 -4.58 20.89
CA ILE A 87 -0.19 -5.34 22.01
C ILE A 87 0.16 -4.40 23.16
N LYS A 88 0.79 -3.25 22.86
CA LYS A 88 1.14 -2.26 23.88
C LYS A 88 -0.09 -1.69 24.60
N MET A 89 -1.14 -1.34 23.87
CA MET A 89 -2.39 -0.86 24.46
C MET A 89 -3.02 -1.92 25.37
N GLU A 90 -3.01 -3.19 24.96
CA GLU A 90 -3.56 -4.28 25.77
C GLU A 90 -2.71 -4.51 27.04
N GLU A 91 -1.39 -4.48 26.93
CA GLU A 91 -0.49 -4.57 28.09
C GLU A 91 -0.69 -3.40 29.06
N GLU A 92 -0.88 -2.18 28.53
CA GLU A 92 -1.16 -0.99 29.34
C GLU A 92 -2.50 -1.11 30.07
N ARG A 93 -3.55 -1.56 29.37
CA ARG A 93 -4.86 -1.84 30.00
C ARG A 93 -4.76 -2.89 31.11
N LEU A 94 -4.04 -3.99 30.86
CA LEU A 94 -3.84 -5.04 31.87
C LEU A 94 -3.05 -4.53 33.08
N ARG A 95 -2.09 -3.63 32.87
CA ARG A 95 -1.35 -2.99 33.97
C ARG A 95 -2.25 -2.06 34.77
N THR A 96 -3.02 -1.20 34.12
CA THR A 96 -3.95 -0.29 34.79
C THR A 96 -5.04 -1.04 35.56
N GLU A 97 -5.57 -2.14 35.01
CA GLU A 97 -6.54 -2.98 35.72
C GLU A 97 -5.92 -3.65 36.96
N ARG A 98 -4.67 -4.14 36.88
CA ARG A 98 -3.94 -4.68 38.04
C ARG A 98 -3.58 -3.64 39.09
N GLU A 99 -3.28 -2.40 38.69
CA GLU A 99 -3.03 -1.30 39.63
C GLU A 99 -4.31 -0.89 40.37
N HIS A 100 -5.47 -0.92 39.69
CA HIS A 100 -6.77 -0.63 40.29
C HIS A 100 -7.38 -1.76 41.15
N GLU A 101 -6.85 -2.99 41.08
CA GLU A 101 -7.30 -4.12 41.90
C GLU A 101 -6.57 -4.21 43.26
N VAL A 102 -5.55 -3.38 43.48
CA VAL A 102 -4.66 -3.39 44.66
C VAL A 102 -4.90 -2.19 45.60
N ASP A 103 -5.81 -1.27 45.25
CA ASP A 103 -6.39 -0.24 46.13
C ASP A 103 -7.74 -0.68 46.70
#